data_AF-A0A839IXG5-F1
#
_entry.id   AF-A0A839IXG5-F1
#
_cell.length_a   1.000
_cell.length_b   1.000
_cell.length_c   1.000
_cell.angle_alpha   90.00
_cell.angle_beta   90.00
_cell.angle_gamma   90.00
#
_symmetry.space_group_name_H-M   'P 1'
#
loop_
_entity.id
_entity.type
_entity.pdbx_description
1 polymer ?
#
loop_
_entity_poly.entity_id
_entity_poly.type
_entity_poly.pdbx_seq_one_letter_code
_entity_poly.pdbx_strand_id
1 'polypeptide(L)'
;MGLNPRENSVSDINDFYVVHTVLANRIDEWERQIADKAMHEGEQKLISRQLTKKFGALPAWANEKLLSASSEQLDIYGDKLLDAETLEQVFS
;
A
#
# COMPACT_ATOMS: atom_id res chain seq x y z
N MET A 1 -27.94 21.36 52.78
CA MET A 1 -26.54 20.87 52.71
C MET A 1 -26.53 19.67 51.77
N GLY A 2 -25.98 19.67 50.57
CA GLY A 2 -25.50 20.71 49.67
C GLY A 2 -25.68 20.14 48.25
N LEU A 3 -26.02 21.01 47.30
CA LEU A 3 -26.10 20.65 45.89
C LEU A 3 -24.70 20.31 45.35
N ASN A 4 -24.57 19.24 44.58
CA ASN A 4 -23.84 19.32 43.31
C ASN A 4 -24.22 18.18 42.35
N PRO A 5 -25.16 18.41 41.42
CA PRO A 5 -25.45 17.48 40.33
C PRO A 5 -24.57 17.70 39.08
N ARG A 6 -23.39 18.32 39.20
CA ARG A 6 -22.63 18.87 38.06
C ARG A 6 -21.22 18.32 37.84
N GLU A 7 -20.96 17.04 38.12
CA GLU A 7 -19.63 16.45 37.85
C GLU A 7 -19.58 15.31 36.84
N ASN A 8 -20.71 14.87 36.27
CA ASN A 8 -20.72 13.78 35.27
C ASN A 8 -20.98 14.22 33.81
N SER A 9 -20.99 15.51 33.49
CA SER A 9 -21.29 15.96 32.12
C SER A 9 -20.07 16.15 31.21
N VAL A 10 -18.84 16.03 31.74
CA VAL A 10 -17.60 16.35 31.00
C VAL A 10 -16.94 15.11 30.37
N SER A 11 -17.24 13.89 30.85
CA SER A 11 -16.71 12.65 30.27
C SER A 11 -17.37 12.28 28.94
N ASP A 12 -18.70 12.44 28.82
CA ASP A 12 -19.46 12.07 27.61
C ASP A 12 -19.16 12.99 26.41
N ILE A 13 -18.79 14.24 26.68
CA ILE A 13 -18.40 15.22 25.64
C ILE A 13 -17.01 14.86 25.06
N ASN A 14 -16.10 14.34 25.89
CA ASN A 14 -14.79 13.88 25.44
C ASN A 14 -14.90 12.60 24.60
N ASP A 15 -15.78 11.66 24.96
CA ASP A 15 -15.96 10.40 24.21
C ASP A 15 -16.46 10.63 22.78
N PHE A 16 -17.40 11.56 22.56
CA PHE A 16 -17.91 11.85 21.22
C PHE A 16 -16.86 12.55 20.34
N TYR A 17 -16.11 13.51 20.90
CA TYR A 17 -15.05 14.22 20.17
C TYR A 17 -13.88 13.29 19.84
N VAL A 18 -13.51 12.40 20.76
CA VAL A 18 -12.49 11.37 20.55
C VAL A 18 -12.92 10.39 19.47
N VAL A 19 -14.17 9.89 19.48
CA VAL A 19 -14.68 8.99 18.44
C VAL A 19 -14.63 9.66 17.06
N HIS A 20 -15.10 10.90 16.92
CA HIS A 20 -15.04 11.63 15.66
C HIS A 20 -13.60 11.85 15.18
N THR A 21 -12.68 12.21 16.09
CA THR A 21 -11.27 12.45 15.76
C THR A 21 -10.56 11.16 15.33
N VAL A 22 -10.78 10.06 16.05
CA VAL A 22 -10.17 8.76 15.73
C VAL A 22 -10.72 8.20 14.41
N LEU A 23 -12.02 8.37 14.12
CA LEU A 23 -12.62 7.97 12.85
C LEU A 23 -12.09 8.79 11.67
N ALA A 24 -11.97 10.11 11.82
CA ALA A 24 -11.39 10.97 10.78
C ALA A 24 -9.95 10.53 10.45
N ASN A 25 -9.11 10.34 11.47
CA ASN A 25 -7.74 9.86 11.29
C ASN A 25 -7.69 8.47 10.62
N ARG A 26 -8.66 7.58 10.90
CA ARG A 26 -8.72 6.25 10.29
C ARG A 26 -9.10 6.32 8.81
N ILE A 27 -10.00 7.23 8.43
CA ILE A 27 -10.39 7.44 7.03
C ILE A 27 -9.17 7.92 6.24
N ASP A 28 -8.45 8.93 6.73
CA ASP A 28 -7.24 9.45 6.08
C ASP A 28 -6.19 8.35 5.89
N GLU A 29 -6.03 7.50 6.91
CA GLU A 29 -5.11 6.36 6.87
C GLU A 29 -5.54 5.31 5.84
N TRP A 30 -6.83 4.99 5.74
CA TRP A 30 -7.34 4.08 4.72
C TRP A 30 -7.20 4.64 3.31
N GLU A 31 -7.42 5.94 3.10
CA GLU A 31 -7.22 6.58 1.80
C GLU A 31 -5.77 6.45 1.33
N ARG A 32 -4.80 6.67 2.24
CA ARG A 32 -3.37 6.44 1.95
C ARG A 32 -3.09 4.99 1.61
N GLN A 33 -3.55 4.04 2.44
CA GLN A 33 -3.32 2.61 2.19
C GLN A 33 -3.93 2.15 0.86
N ILE A 34 -5.11 2.64 0.49
CA ILE A 34 -5.75 2.32 -0.78
C ILE A 34 -4.93 2.90 -1.93
N ALA A 35 -4.48 4.16 -1.82
CA ALA A 35 -3.65 4.80 -2.83
C ALA A 35 -2.32 4.06 -3.03
N ASP A 36 -1.63 3.74 -1.93
CA ASP A 36 -0.35 3.03 -1.96
C ASP A 36 -0.50 1.64 -2.56
N LYS A 37 -1.55 0.91 -2.18
CA LYS A 37 -1.85 -0.40 -2.76
C LYS A 37 -2.18 -0.31 -4.25
N ALA A 38 -2.96 0.68 -4.65
CA ALA A 38 -3.32 0.89 -6.06
C ALA A 38 -2.09 1.23 -6.91
N MET A 39 -1.18 2.06 -6.38
CA MET A 39 0.10 2.39 -7.00
C MET A 39 0.95 1.13 -7.18
N HIS A 40 1.13 0.35 -6.11
CA HIS A 40 1.90 -0.88 -6.10
C HIS A 40 1.36 -1.91 -7.10
N GLU A 41 0.06 -2.20 -7.08
CA GLU A 41 -0.57 -3.12 -8.04
C GLU A 41 -0.46 -2.62 -9.48
N GLY A 42 -0.52 -1.29 -9.69
CA GLY A 42 -0.35 -0.67 -10.99
C GLY A 42 1.05 -0.88 -11.56
N GLU A 43 2.06 -0.70 -10.71
CA GLU A 43 3.47 -0.92 -11.03
C GLU A 43 3.76 -2.39 -11.34
N GLN A 44 3.30 -3.32 -10.50
CA GLN A 44 3.41 -4.77 -10.75
C GLN A 44 2.83 -5.15 -12.12
N LYS A 45 1.63 -4.65 -12.44
CA LYS A 45 0.97 -4.90 -13.74
C LYS A 45 1.76 -4.30 -14.90
N LEU A 46 2.34 -3.12 -14.72
CA LEU A 46 3.16 -2.49 -15.75
C LEU A 46 4.40 -3.32 -16.04
N ILE A 47 5.17 -3.67 -15.00
CA ILE A 47 6.41 -4.47 -15.13
C ILE A 47 6.09 -5.85 -15.71
N SER A 48 5.03 -6.51 -15.26
CA SER A 48 4.56 -7.79 -15.83
C SER A 48 4.35 -7.69 -17.35
N ARG A 49 3.66 -6.64 -17.80
CA ARG A 49 3.41 -6.41 -19.23
C ARG A 49 4.69 -6.15 -20.00
N GLN A 50 5.63 -5.39 -19.45
CA GLN A 50 6.89 -5.09 -20.13
C GLN A 50 7.80 -6.32 -20.20
N LEU A 51 7.92 -7.08 -19.12
CA LEU A 51 8.62 -8.36 -19.10
C LEU A 51 8.01 -9.31 -20.13
N THR A 52 6.68 -9.41 -20.18
CA THR A 52 5.99 -10.27 -21.15
C THR A 52 6.24 -9.83 -22.59
N LYS A 53 6.33 -8.52 -22.83
CA LYS A 53 6.65 -7.97 -24.16
C LYS A 53 8.10 -8.21 -24.57
N LYS A 54 9.05 -8.10 -23.64
CA LYS A 54 10.49 -8.24 -23.92
C LYS A 54 10.93 -9.70 -24.00
N PHE A 55 10.42 -10.55 -23.12
CA PHE A 55 10.87 -11.94 -22.94
C PHE A 55 9.83 -12.99 -23.34
N GLY A 56 8.60 -12.61 -23.67
CA GLY A 56 7.51 -13.54 -23.98
C GLY A 56 6.79 -14.04 -22.72
N ALA A 57 6.15 -15.22 -22.80
CA ALA A 57 5.40 -15.76 -21.67
C ALA A 57 6.31 -15.97 -20.44
N LEU A 58 5.95 -15.36 -19.31
CA LEU A 58 6.77 -15.43 -18.09
C LEU A 58 6.67 -16.81 -17.44
N PRO A 59 7.80 -17.43 -17.07
CA PRO A 59 7.81 -18.68 -16.33
C PRO A 59 7.24 -18.48 -14.91
N ALA A 60 6.77 -19.57 -14.29
CA ALA A 60 6.10 -19.52 -12.99
C ALA A 60 6.92 -18.80 -11.90
N TRP A 61 8.23 -19.09 -11.83
CA TRP A 61 9.13 -18.48 -10.85
C TRP A 61 9.24 -16.95 -10.99
N ALA A 62 9.15 -16.43 -12.22
CA ALA A 62 9.24 -14.99 -12.49
C ALA A 62 7.94 -14.29 -12.07
N ASN A 63 6.79 -14.92 -12.32
CA ASN A 63 5.50 -14.43 -11.84
C ASN A 63 5.44 -14.43 -10.31
N GLU A 64 5.91 -15.49 -9.65
CA GLU A 64 5.96 -15.55 -8.18
C GLU A 64 6.81 -14.42 -7.61
N LYS A 65 8.02 -14.21 -8.15
CA LYS A 65 8.89 -13.10 -7.74
C LYS A 65 8.23 -11.75 -7.91
N LEU A 66 7.58 -11.51 -9.05
CA LEU A 66 6.90 -10.26 -9.33
C LEU A 66 5.72 -10.00 -8.39
N LEU A 67 4.92 -11.05 -8.08
CA LEU A 67 3.78 -10.95 -7.18
C LEU A 67 4.19 -10.74 -5.71
N SER A 68 5.34 -11.27 -5.31
CA SER A 68 5.89 -11.09 -3.96
C SER A 68 6.77 -9.85 -3.79
N ALA A 69 7.05 -9.12 -4.87
CA ALA A 69 7.97 -7.99 -4.86
C ALA A 69 7.40 -6.84 -4.02
N SER A 70 8.26 -6.18 -3.24
CA SER A 70 7.93 -4.88 -2.63
C SER A 70 7.99 -3.76 -3.68
N SER A 71 7.43 -2.58 -3.39
CA SER A 71 7.55 -1.41 -4.31
C SER A 71 9.00 -1.08 -4.65
N GLU A 72 9.91 -1.13 -3.67
CA GLU A 72 11.34 -0.90 -3.91
C GLU A 72 11.97 -1.95 -4.86
N GLN A 73 11.54 -3.21 -4.75
CA GLN A 73 11.99 -4.24 -5.68
C GLN A 73 11.43 -4.02 -7.08
N LEU A 74 10.18 -3.54 -7.19
CA LEU A 74 9.57 -3.20 -8.47
C LEU A 74 10.28 -2.03 -9.15
N ASP A 75 10.65 -0.98 -8.41
CA ASP A 75 11.45 0.13 -8.94
C ASP A 75 12.77 -0.40 -9.52
N ILE A 76 13.49 -1.24 -8.77
CA ILE A 76 14.75 -1.87 -9.21
C ILE A 76 14.53 -2.74 -10.46
N TYR A 77 13.45 -3.53 -10.50
CA TYR A 77 13.12 -4.35 -11.66
C TYR A 77 12.77 -3.49 -12.87
N GLY A 78 12.10 -2.35 -12.67
CA GLY A 78 11.79 -1.37 -13.70
C GLY A 78 13.05 -0.80 -14.35
N ASP A 79 14.03 -0.41 -13.54
CA ASP A 79 15.32 0.10 -14.02
C ASP A 79 16.11 -1.00 -14.75
N LYS A 80 16.26 -2.17 -14.12
CA LYS A 80 17.02 -3.29 -14.70
C LYS A 80 16.39 -3.83 -15.97
N LEU A 81 15.07 -3.78 -16.10
CA LEU A 81 14.33 -4.23 -17.27
C LEU A 81 14.76 -3.49 -18.54
N LEU A 82 15.23 -2.24 -18.45
CA LEU A 82 15.65 -1.46 -19.61
C LEU A 82 16.87 -2.11 -20.29
N ASP A 83 17.87 -2.50 -19.49
CA ASP A 83 19.16 -2.96 -19.99
C ASP A 83 19.33 -4.48 -19.95
N ALA A 84 18.54 -5.22 -19.16
CA ALA A 84 18.68 -6.66 -18.98
C ALA A 84 18.41 -7.46 -20.27
N GLU A 85 19.26 -8.45 -20.55
CA GLU A 85 19.10 -9.41 -21.65
C GLU A 85 18.33 -10.67 -21.23
N THR A 86 18.20 -10.92 -19.92
CA THR A 86 17.47 -12.09 -19.39
C THR A 86 16.59 -11.73 -18.19
N LEU A 87 15.62 -12.60 -17.88
CA LEU A 87 14.76 -12.43 -16.71
C LEU A 87 15.56 -12.48 -15.41
N GLU A 88 16.56 -13.36 -15.32
CA GLU A 88 17.42 -13.49 -14.14
C GLU A 88 18.19 -12.21 -13.84
N GLN A 89 18.60 -11.46 -14.88
CA GLN A 89 19.24 -10.16 -14.69
C GLN A 89 18.27 -9.14 -14.11
N VAL A 90 17.01 -9.14 -14.55
CA VAL A 90 15.99 -8.25 -13.96
C VAL A 90 15.76 -8.55 -12.49
N PHE A 91 15.62 -9.84 -12.14
CA PHE A 91 15.26 -10.28 -10.80
C PHE A 91 16.44 -10.50 -9.84
N SER A 92 17.67 -10.24 -10.29
CA SER A 92 18.88 -10.22 -9.47
C SER A 92 18.88 -9.09 -8.45
#